data_AF-A0A973ACQ2-F1
#
_entry.id   AF-A0A973ACQ2-F1
#
_cell.length_a   1.000
_cell.length_b   1.000
_cell.length_c   1.000
_cell.angle_alpha   90.00
_cell.angle_beta   90.00
_cell.angle_gamma   90.00
#
_symmetry.space_group_name_H-M   'P 1'
#
loop_
_entity.id
_entity.type
_entity.pdbx_description
1 polymer ?
#
loop_
_entity_poly.entity_id
_entity_poly.type
_entity_poly.pdbx_seq_one_letter_code
_entity_poly.pdbx_strand_id
1 'polypeptide(L)'
;MISFNVPRGSHLKGLLLSISKSTKVRKFTLRYWLGGRSHEYHLGAYRPYKNSNDLGFTCVQVNKKQYDIYNDHTNDKGLYITSPKVADKIKETKITNNHQIEVLDSLTLRDVIVLICEAGFPKYEIDGAFLSRIHLAYIFKFLAGYNWKAKHIRFGDDTKGNGIITFKVNPNFSRFNDKIKDPYFIQRFV
;
A
#
# COMPACT_ATOMS: atom_id res chain seq x y z
N MET A 1 -13.12 31.15 -17.59
CA MET A 1 -12.98 31.17 -16.11
C MET A 1 -13.24 32.60 -15.65
N ILE A 2 -13.89 32.77 -14.51
CA ILE A 2 -14.25 34.06 -13.92
C ILE A 2 -13.33 34.27 -12.72
N SER A 3 -12.55 35.36 -12.71
CA SER A 3 -11.69 35.73 -11.58
C SER A 3 -12.49 36.49 -10.52
N PHE A 4 -12.20 36.22 -9.25
CA PHE A 4 -12.75 37.03 -8.17
C PHE A 4 -11.97 38.34 -8.02
N ASN A 5 -12.68 39.46 -7.81
CA ASN A 5 -12.06 40.75 -7.54
C ASN A 5 -11.65 40.80 -6.06
N VAL A 6 -10.38 40.58 -5.78
CA VAL A 6 -9.83 40.52 -4.40
C VAL A 6 -8.51 41.30 -4.30
N PRO A 7 -8.19 41.88 -3.12
CA PRO A 7 -6.92 42.54 -2.89
C PRO A 7 -5.73 41.59 -3.13
N ARG A 8 -4.60 42.14 -3.60
CA ARG A 8 -3.38 41.36 -3.88
C ARG A 8 -2.76 40.71 -2.64
N GLY A 9 -3.04 41.24 -1.44
CA GLY A 9 -2.59 40.66 -0.17
C GLY A 9 -3.54 39.61 0.40
N SER A 10 -4.69 39.35 -0.23
CA SER A 10 -5.62 38.33 0.25
C SER A 10 -5.12 36.94 -0.12
N HIS A 11 -5.32 35.96 0.78
CA HIS A 11 -5.12 34.54 0.48
C HIS A 11 -6.04 34.04 -0.65
N LEU A 12 -7.13 34.76 -0.93
CA LEU A 12 -8.05 34.50 -2.03
C LEU A 12 -7.48 34.87 -3.42
N LYS A 13 -6.32 35.54 -3.48
CA LYS A 13 -5.66 35.92 -4.72
C LYS A 13 -5.48 34.71 -5.65
N GLY A 14 -5.87 34.90 -6.90
CA GLY A 14 -5.74 33.86 -7.93
C GLY A 14 -6.86 32.82 -7.92
N LEU A 15 -7.86 32.95 -7.04
CA LEU A 15 -9.06 32.12 -7.09
C LEU A 15 -9.88 32.43 -8.35
N LEU A 16 -10.34 31.38 -9.02
CA LEU A 16 -11.13 31.42 -10.24
C LEU A 16 -12.31 30.45 -10.14
N LEU A 17 -13.44 30.86 -10.69
CA LEU A 17 -14.59 30.00 -10.94
C LEU A 17 -14.62 29.56 -12.41
N SER A 18 -14.58 28.26 -12.64
CA SER A 18 -14.76 27.66 -13.97
C SER A 18 -16.14 27.03 -14.04
N ILE A 19 -16.91 27.34 -15.08
CA ILE A 19 -18.24 26.75 -15.28
C ILE A 19 -18.21 25.95 -16.58
N SER A 20 -18.48 24.65 -16.48
CA SER A 20 -18.60 23.78 -17.65
C SER A 20 -19.84 24.15 -18.46
N LYS A 21 -19.70 24.39 -19.77
CA LYS A 21 -20.85 24.74 -20.63
C LYS A 21 -21.85 23.60 -20.76
N SER A 22 -21.36 22.36 -20.87
CA SER A 22 -22.16 21.14 -21.05
C SER A 22 -22.81 20.69 -19.74
N THR A 23 -22.00 20.41 -18.73
CA THR A 23 -22.49 19.83 -17.46
C THR A 23 -22.96 20.87 -16.45
N LYS A 24 -22.77 22.18 -16.72
CA LYS A 24 -23.06 23.30 -15.80
C LYS A 24 -22.36 23.20 -14.43
N VAL A 25 -21.41 22.28 -14.29
CA VAL A 25 -20.63 22.10 -13.07
C VAL A 25 -19.73 23.31 -12.84
N ARG A 26 -19.80 23.87 -11.64
CA ARG A 26 -18.98 24.99 -11.18
C ARG A 26 -17.77 24.41 -10.44
N LYS A 27 -16.55 24.73 -10.88
CA LYS A 27 -15.29 24.26 -10.32
C LYS A 27 -14.45 25.43 -9.85
N PHE A 28 -13.92 25.35 -8.64
CA PHE A 28 -12.96 26.31 -8.11
C PHE A 28 -11.55 25.91 -8.51
N THR A 29 -10.82 26.85 -9.10
CA THR A 29 -9.43 26.67 -9.53
C THR A 29 -8.59 27.81 -8.98
N LEU A 30 -7.41 27.49 -8.48
CA LEU A 30 -6.42 28.43 -7.99
C LEU A 30 -5.34 28.59 -9.06
N ARG A 31 -5.10 29.82 -9.51
CA ARG A 31 -3.97 30.18 -10.37
C ARG A 31 -2.89 30.85 -9.55
N TYR A 32 -1.67 30.32 -9.63
CA TYR A 32 -0.52 30.81 -8.86
C TYR A 32 0.73 30.85 -9.73
N TRP A 33 1.71 31.66 -9.31
CA TRP A 33 2.99 31.79 -9.99
C TRP A 33 4.07 31.08 -9.18
N LEU A 34 4.82 30.19 -9.82
CA LEU A 34 5.92 29.46 -9.21
C LEU A 34 7.04 29.29 -10.23
N GLY A 35 8.27 29.67 -9.88
CA GLY A 35 9.44 29.55 -10.76
C GLY A 35 9.28 30.32 -12.08
N GLY A 36 8.68 31.52 -12.04
CA GLY A 36 8.46 32.35 -13.24
C GLY A 36 7.39 31.83 -14.20
N ARG A 37 6.64 30.78 -13.85
CA ARG A 37 5.56 30.23 -14.66
C ARG A 37 4.23 30.26 -13.91
N SER A 38 3.14 30.46 -14.65
CA SER A 38 1.78 30.36 -14.12
C SER A 38 1.34 28.89 -14.08
N HIS A 39 0.76 28.48 -12.96
CA HIS A 39 0.24 27.15 -12.72
C HIS A 39 -1.22 27.22 -12.26
N GLU A 40 -1.95 26.13 -12.47
CA GLU A 40 -3.33 25.97 -12.01
C GLU A 40 -3.47 24.75 -11.10
N TYR A 41 -4.28 24.89 -10.06
CA TYR A 41 -4.60 23.86 -9.08
C TYR A 41 -6.11 23.77 -8.85
N HIS A 42 -6.68 22.57 -8.91
CA HIS A 42 -8.12 22.38 -8.77
C HIS A 42 -8.50 22.20 -7.30
N LEU A 43 -9.26 23.15 -6.74
CA LEU A 43 -9.69 23.11 -5.35
C LEU A 43 -10.84 22.12 -5.14
N GLY A 44 -11.81 22.10 -6.06
CA GLY A 44 -12.96 21.19 -6.04
C GLY A 44 -14.15 21.70 -6.86
N ALA A 45 -15.15 20.84 -7.05
CA ALA A 45 -16.42 21.20 -7.68
C ALA A 45 -17.43 21.64 -6.61
N TYR A 46 -18.12 22.76 -6.85
CA TYR A 46 -19.20 23.22 -5.98
C TYR A 46 -20.29 22.17 -5.88
N ARG A 47 -20.62 21.79 -4.65
CA ARG A 47 -21.76 20.93 -4.34
C ARG A 47 -22.59 21.63 -3.26
N PRO A 48 -23.87 21.95 -3.54
CA PRO A 48 -24.73 22.52 -2.52
C PRO A 48 -24.95 21.51 -1.39
N TYR A 49 -25.31 22.03 -0.21
CA TYR A 49 -25.84 21.23 0.88
C TYR A 49 -27.05 20.43 0.40
N LYS A 50 -27.12 19.14 0.75
CA LYS A 50 -28.27 18.28 0.42
C LYS A 50 -29.05 17.88 1.66
N ASN A 51 -28.36 17.42 2.70
CA ASN A 51 -28.96 16.96 3.97
C ASN A 51 -27.90 16.93 5.08
N SER A 52 -28.29 16.55 6.29
CA SER A 52 -27.40 16.53 7.47
C SER A 52 -26.18 15.60 7.30
N ASN A 53 -26.27 14.61 6.42
CA ASN A 53 -25.21 13.64 6.16
C ASN A 53 -24.32 14.04 4.97
N ASP A 54 -24.76 14.96 4.12
CA ASP A 54 -24.01 15.52 2.99
C ASP A 54 -24.10 17.05 3.02
N LEU A 55 -23.15 17.63 3.76
CA LEU A 55 -22.99 19.09 3.89
C LEU A 55 -22.56 19.77 2.58
N GLY A 56 -22.20 19.01 1.55
CA GLY A 56 -21.73 19.52 0.27
C GLY A 56 -20.30 20.09 0.31
N PHE A 57 -19.87 20.66 -0.82
CA PHE A 57 -18.60 21.36 -0.99
C PHE A 57 -18.91 22.79 -1.40
N THR A 58 -19.10 23.64 -0.39
CA THR A 58 -19.54 25.02 -0.52
C THR A 58 -18.36 25.99 -0.46
N CYS A 59 -18.64 27.29 -0.49
CA CYS A 59 -17.64 28.34 -0.39
C CYS A 59 -16.83 28.27 0.92
N VAL A 60 -17.40 27.73 2.00
CA VAL A 60 -16.69 27.57 3.29
C VAL A 60 -15.52 26.60 3.15
N GLN A 61 -15.76 25.43 2.55
CA GLN A 61 -14.72 24.42 2.33
C GLN A 61 -13.66 24.92 1.33
N VAL A 62 -14.08 25.67 0.31
CA VAL A 62 -13.15 26.30 -0.66
C VAL A 62 -12.25 27.31 0.04
N ASN A 63 -12.82 28.20 0.85
CA ASN A 63 -12.07 29.23 1.58
C ASN A 63 -11.04 28.58 2.53
N LYS A 64 -11.48 27.57 3.30
CA LYS A 64 -10.59 26.82 4.19
C LYS A 64 -9.44 26.15 3.42
N LYS A 65 -9.75 25.38 2.37
CA LYS A 65 -8.73 24.68 1.58
C LYS A 65 -7.73 25.65 0.93
N GLN A 66 -8.22 26.79 0.45
CA GLN A 66 -7.34 27.82 -0.11
C GLN A 66 -6.47 28.48 0.95
N TYR A 67 -7.00 28.74 2.14
CA TYR A 67 -6.25 29.29 3.26
C TYR A 67 -5.14 28.33 3.71
N ASP A 68 -5.44 27.04 3.82
CA ASP A 68 -4.46 26.00 4.16
C ASP A 68 -3.33 25.97 3.11
N ILE A 69 -3.68 26.00 1.82
CA ILE A 69 -2.70 26.06 0.72
C ILE A 69 -1.85 27.32 0.79
N TYR A 70 -2.47 28.46 1.11
CA TYR A 70 -1.75 29.74 1.21
C TYR A 70 -0.70 29.66 2.33
N ASN A 71 -1.07 29.16 3.50
CA ASN A 71 -0.13 29.05 4.63
C ASN A 71 1.00 28.03 4.37
N ASP A 72 0.68 26.88 3.76
CA ASP A 72 1.65 25.80 3.57
C ASP A 72 2.65 26.08 2.43
N HIS A 73 2.22 26.85 1.42
CA HIS A 73 2.96 26.97 0.16
C HIS A 73 3.46 28.38 -0.17
N THR A 74 3.13 29.39 0.63
CA THR A 74 3.58 30.77 0.40
C THR A 74 4.51 31.30 1.49
N ASN A 75 5.31 32.31 1.16
CA ASN A 75 6.10 33.06 2.14
C ASN A 75 5.28 34.20 2.76
N ASP A 76 5.90 34.95 3.68
CA ASP A 76 5.29 36.13 4.33
C ASP A 76 4.83 37.22 3.35
N LYS A 77 5.30 37.19 2.09
CA LYS A 77 4.91 38.10 1.01
C LYS A 77 3.76 37.56 0.14
N GLY A 78 3.23 36.37 0.46
CA GLY A 78 2.19 35.68 -0.31
C GLY A 78 2.66 35.17 -1.68
N LEU A 79 3.97 34.92 -1.85
CA LEU A 79 4.55 34.32 -3.05
C LEU A 79 4.71 32.82 -2.84
N TYR A 80 4.29 32.04 -3.84
CA TYR A 80 4.38 30.58 -3.77
C TYR A 80 5.84 30.13 -3.88
N ILE A 81 6.30 29.38 -2.89
CA ILE A 81 7.64 28.77 -2.85
C ILE A 81 7.57 27.31 -3.31
N THR A 82 6.46 26.64 -3.02
CA THR A 82 6.25 25.22 -3.34
C THR A 82 4.93 25.02 -4.09
N SER A 83 4.81 23.91 -4.82
CA SER A 83 3.60 23.59 -5.56
C SER A 83 2.59 22.82 -4.69
N PRO A 84 1.33 23.28 -4.60
CA PRO A 84 0.28 22.54 -3.90
C PRO A 84 0.02 21.13 -4.46
N LYS A 85 0.34 20.90 -5.75
CA LYS A 85 0.20 19.57 -6.38
C LYS A 85 1.13 18.52 -5.78
N VAL A 86 2.27 18.94 -5.23
CA VAL A 86 3.26 18.02 -4.64
C VAL A 86 2.77 17.55 -3.28
N ALA A 87 2.14 18.43 -2.49
CA ALA A 87 1.55 18.06 -1.20
C ALA A 87 0.41 17.05 -1.34
N ASP A 88 -0.46 17.21 -2.34
CA ASP A 88 -1.51 16.23 -2.61
C ASP A 88 -0.94 14.87 -2.99
N LYS A 89 0.07 14.82 -3.86
CA LYS A 89 0.74 13.55 -4.20
C LYS A 89 1.37 12.88 -2.97
N ILE A 90 1.94 13.65 -2.05
CA ILE A 90 2.53 13.10 -0.81
C ILE A 90 1.43 12.59 0.13
N LYS A 91 0.30 13.29 0.26
CA LYS A 91 -0.84 12.83 1.07
C LYS A 91 -1.48 11.59 0.45
N GLU A 92 -1.71 11.58 -0.86
CA GLU A 92 -2.23 10.42 -1.59
C GLU A 92 -1.29 9.22 -1.43
N THR A 93 0.01 9.38 -1.65
CA THR A 93 0.98 8.28 -1.46
C THR A 93 1.06 7.80 -0.01
N LYS A 94 0.98 8.68 0.99
CA LYS A 94 0.89 8.25 2.40
C LYS A 94 -0.40 7.46 2.69
N ILE A 95 -1.53 7.87 2.13
CA ILE A 95 -2.81 7.15 2.25
C ILE A 95 -2.75 5.81 1.50
N THR A 96 -2.17 5.77 0.30
CA THR A 96 -1.95 4.54 -0.47
C THR A 96 -1.00 3.59 0.26
N ASN A 97 0.06 4.10 0.88
CA ASN A 97 1.00 3.28 1.67
C ASN A 97 0.33 2.74 2.95
N ASN A 98 -0.58 3.48 3.58
CA ASN A 98 -1.40 2.96 4.68
C ASN A 98 -2.39 1.89 4.19
N HIS A 99 -2.99 2.06 3.01
CA HIS A 99 -3.76 1.00 2.35
C HIS A 99 -2.90 -0.21 1.97
N GLN A 100 -1.61 -0.01 1.62
CA GLN A 100 -0.68 -1.11 1.37
C GLN A 100 -0.34 -1.89 2.65
N ILE A 101 -0.39 -1.24 3.81
CA ILE A 101 -0.27 -1.92 5.11
C ILE A 101 -1.52 -2.79 5.36
N GLU A 102 -2.72 -2.37 4.96
CA GLU A 102 -3.91 -3.24 4.92
C GLU A 102 -3.81 -4.35 3.85
N VAL A 103 -3.03 -4.15 2.78
CA VAL A 103 -2.73 -5.21 1.79
C VAL A 103 -1.71 -6.23 2.33
N LEU A 104 -0.98 -5.97 3.41
CA LEU A 104 -0.24 -7.04 4.09
C LEU A 104 -1.19 -8.05 4.79
N ASP A 105 -2.45 -7.67 5.07
CA ASP A 105 -3.54 -8.62 5.36
C ASP A 105 -4.05 -9.38 4.10
N SER A 106 -3.48 -9.14 2.91
CA SER A 106 -3.89 -9.77 1.63
C SER A 106 -2.99 -10.92 1.17
N LEU A 107 -2.04 -11.38 1.99
CA LEU A 107 -1.26 -12.58 1.68
C LEU A 107 -2.23 -13.73 1.38
N THR A 108 -2.08 -14.36 0.21
CA THR A 108 -2.91 -15.52 -0.10
C THR A 108 -2.52 -16.65 0.86
N LEU A 109 -3.44 -17.59 1.11
CA LEU A 109 -3.15 -18.76 1.95
C LEU A 109 -1.85 -19.46 1.53
N ARG A 110 -1.52 -19.44 0.23
CA ARG A 110 -0.25 -19.95 -0.30
C ARG A 110 0.96 -19.18 0.22
N ASP A 111 0.93 -17.85 0.19
CA ASP A 111 2.05 -17.01 0.60
C ASP A 111 2.28 -17.14 2.11
N VAL A 112 1.19 -17.24 2.88
CA VAL A 112 1.24 -17.54 4.32
C VAL A 112 1.87 -18.91 4.60
N ILE A 113 1.51 -19.95 3.84
CA ILE A 113 2.11 -21.29 3.98
C ILE A 113 3.61 -21.27 3.67
N VAL A 114 4.04 -20.52 2.66
CA VAL A 114 5.47 -20.38 2.32
C VAL A 114 6.22 -19.72 3.48
N LEU A 115 5.69 -18.62 4.03
CA LEU A 115 6.29 -17.93 5.18
C LEU A 115 6.39 -18.82 6.42
N ILE A 116 5.37 -19.63 6.72
CA ILE A 116 5.41 -20.61 7.83
C ILE A 116 6.49 -21.67 7.59
N CYS A 117 6.67 -22.13 6.35
CA CYS A 117 7.69 -23.13 6.03
C CYS A 117 9.11 -22.54 6.12
N GLU A 118 9.31 -21.26 5.79
CA GLU A 118 10.59 -20.57 5.93
C GLU A 118 10.93 -20.25 7.39
N ALA A 119 9.95 -19.81 8.19
CA ALA A 119 10.12 -19.51 9.61
C ALA A 119 10.25 -20.78 10.48
N GLY A 120 9.79 -21.92 9.98
CA GLY A 120 9.65 -23.15 10.74
C GLY A 120 8.30 -23.24 11.46
N PHE A 121 7.82 -24.48 11.64
CA PHE A 121 6.49 -24.71 12.22
C PHE A 121 6.42 -24.31 13.70
N PRO A 122 5.28 -23.74 14.14
CA PRO A 122 5.12 -23.25 15.51
C PRO A 122 5.27 -24.40 16.53
N LYS A 123 5.96 -24.09 17.63
CA LYS A 123 6.22 -25.00 18.75
C LYS A 123 5.44 -24.52 19.97
N TYR A 124 4.98 -25.44 20.80
CA TYR A 124 4.68 -25.11 22.20
C TYR A 124 6.01 -25.01 22.94
N GLU A 125 6.22 -23.95 23.73
CA GLU A 125 7.46 -23.70 24.46
C GLU A 125 7.77 -24.84 25.43
N ILE A 126 8.65 -25.75 25.00
CA ILE A 126 9.39 -26.67 25.85
C ILE A 126 10.83 -26.50 25.39
N ASP A 127 11.64 -25.88 26.25
CA ASP A 127 13.02 -25.54 25.93
C ASP A 127 13.82 -26.79 25.53
N GLY A 128 14.53 -26.72 24.41
CA GLY A 128 15.34 -27.82 23.87
C GLY A 128 14.60 -28.94 23.11
N ALA A 129 13.26 -28.97 23.06
CA ALA A 129 12.50 -30.00 22.32
C ALA A 129 12.04 -29.51 20.94
N PHE A 130 12.18 -30.35 19.91
CA PHE A 130 11.60 -30.07 18.59
C PHE A 130 10.44 -31.03 18.30
N LEU A 131 9.56 -30.64 17.38
CA LEU A 131 8.43 -31.46 16.96
C LEU A 131 8.92 -32.75 16.32
N SER A 132 8.45 -33.92 16.77
CA SER A 132 8.74 -35.19 16.09
C SER A 132 8.22 -35.19 14.65
N ARG A 133 8.78 -36.05 13.80
CA ARG A 133 8.36 -36.19 12.39
C ARG A 133 6.85 -36.40 12.23
N ILE A 134 6.20 -37.04 13.20
CA ILE A 134 4.77 -37.35 13.15
C ILE A 134 3.97 -36.05 13.26
N HIS A 135 4.30 -35.20 14.23
CA HIS A 135 3.64 -33.91 14.44
C HIS A 135 3.91 -32.95 13.28
N LEU A 136 5.15 -32.93 12.80
CA LEU A 136 5.56 -32.12 11.65
C LEU A 136 4.79 -32.51 10.38
N ALA A 137 4.63 -33.82 10.13
CA ALA A 137 3.83 -34.32 9.02
C ALA A 137 2.35 -33.97 9.15
N TYR A 138 1.80 -33.99 10.37
CA TYR A 138 0.40 -33.64 10.63
C TYR A 138 0.13 -32.15 10.34
N ILE A 139 0.97 -31.26 10.87
CA ILE A 139 0.85 -29.81 10.66
C ILE A 139 1.03 -29.46 9.16
N PHE A 140 2.03 -30.06 8.50
CA PHE A 140 2.22 -29.85 7.07
C PHE A 140 1.01 -30.29 6.24
N LYS A 141 0.42 -31.45 6.54
CA LYS A 141 -0.78 -31.94 5.85
C LYS A 141 -2.01 -31.05 6.11
N PHE A 142 -2.13 -30.50 7.30
CA PHE A 142 -3.19 -29.55 7.65
C PHE A 142 -3.08 -28.26 6.82
N LEU A 143 -1.87 -27.76 6.62
CA LEU A 143 -1.61 -26.51 5.89
C LEU A 143 -1.60 -26.68 4.37
N ALA A 144 -0.86 -27.66 3.86
CA ALA A 144 -0.66 -27.86 2.42
C ALA A 144 -1.66 -28.84 1.79
N GLY A 145 -2.42 -29.59 2.59
CA GLY A 145 -3.37 -30.60 2.14
C GLY A 145 -2.73 -31.92 1.69
N TYR A 146 -3.59 -32.93 1.48
CA TYR A 146 -3.20 -34.26 1.00
C TYR A 146 -3.02 -34.28 -0.53
N ASN A 147 -2.05 -33.51 -1.02
CA ASN A 147 -1.83 -33.34 -2.46
C ASN A 147 -0.60 -34.12 -2.96
N TRP A 148 -0.43 -34.13 -4.28
CA TRP A 148 0.73 -34.79 -4.91
C TRP A 148 2.06 -34.15 -4.48
N LYS A 149 2.08 -32.86 -4.12
CA LYS A 149 3.28 -32.14 -3.64
C LYS A 149 3.81 -32.74 -2.34
N ALA A 150 2.93 -33.18 -1.44
CA ALA A 150 3.32 -33.89 -0.21
C ALA A 150 4.10 -35.19 -0.49
N LYS A 151 3.96 -35.80 -1.68
CA LYS A 151 4.74 -36.99 -2.06
C LYS A 151 6.22 -36.68 -2.28
N HIS A 152 6.56 -35.43 -2.59
CA HIS A 152 7.93 -34.95 -2.82
C HIS A 152 8.68 -34.62 -1.53
N ILE A 153 8.04 -34.75 -0.37
CA ILE A 153 8.61 -34.41 0.92
C ILE A 153 8.84 -35.69 1.73
N ARG A 154 9.96 -35.71 2.48
CA ARG A 154 10.32 -36.71 3.49
C ARG A 154 10.32 -36.05 4.86
N PHE A 155 9.52 -36.63 5.76
CA PHE A 155 9.56 -36.31 7.17
C PHE A 155 10.44 -37.37 7.84
N GLY A 156 11.51 -36.94 8.50
CA GLY A 156 12.43 -37.79 9.26
C GLY A 156 12.62 -37.23 10.66
N ASP A 157 13.31 -37.97 11.51
CA ASP A 157 13.81 -37.45 12.79
C ASP A 157 15.34 -37.32 12.67
N ASP A 158 15.91 -36.27 13.25
CA ASP A 158 17.36 -36.12 13.40
C ASP A 158 17.90 -37.02 14.52
N THR A 159 19.21 -36.99 14.73
CA THR A 159 19.90 -37.78 15.75
C THR A 159 19.51 -37.42 17.19
N LYS A 160 18.78 -36.32 17.40
CA LYS A 160 18.29 -35.85 18.69
C LYS A 160 16.78 -36.10 18.85
N GLY A 161 16.12 -36.77 17.90
CA GLY A 161 14.69 -37.06 17.92
C GLY A 161 13.80 -35.93 17.38
N ASN A 162 14.39 -34.95 16.71
CA ASN A 162 13.70 -33.78 16.18
C ASN A 162 13.23 -34.02 14.75
N GLY A 163 11.99 -33.71 14.46
CA GLY A 163 11.43 -33.81 13.12
C GLY A 163 12.12 -32.85 12.15
N ILE A 164 12.54 -33.40 11.01
CA ILE A 164 13.15 -32.69 9.88
C ILE A 164 12.32 -32.92 8.61
N ILE A 165 12.25 -31.87 7.78
CA ILE A 165 11.65 -31.94 6.44
C ILE A 165 12.77 -31.90 5.41
N THR A 166 12.81 -32.88 4.53
CA THR A 166 13.74 -32.94 3.41
C THR A 166 12.98 -33.22 2.12
N PHE A 167 13.51 -32.79 0.97
CA PHE A 167 12.93 -33.16 -0.31
C PHE A 167 13.38 -34.56 -0.73
N LYS A 168 12.46 -35.34 -1.30
CA LYS A 168 12.80 -36.59 -1.97
C LYS A 168 13.55 -36.27 -3.25
N VAL A 169 14.78 -36.76 -3.37
CA VAL A 169 15.48 -36.79 -4.65
C VAL A 169 14.72 -37.74 -5.57
N ASN A 170 14.14 -37.22 -6.65
CA ASN A 170 13.49 -38.01 -7.69
C ASN A 170 14.33 -37.94 -8.98
N PRO A 171 14.88 -39.07 -9.47
CA PRO A 171 15.76 -39.08 -10.65
C PRO A 171 15.09 -38.64 -11.96
N ASN A 172 13.75 -38.62 -12.03
CA ASN A 172 13.04 -38.13 -13.22
C ASN A 172 12.86 -36.61 -13.26
N PHE A 173 12.93 -35.91 -12.12
CA PHE A 173 12.67 -34.46 -12.03
C PHE A 173 13.86 -33.64 -11.52
N SER A 174 14.94 -34.28 -11.03
CA SER A 174 16.20 -33.59 -10.69
C SER A 174 16.99 -33.11 -11.91
N ARG A 175 16.57 -33.51 -13.11
CA ARG A 175 17.23 -33.20 -14.40
C ARG A 175 17.13 -31.71 -14.78
N PHE A 176 16.25 -30.97 -14.13
CA PHE A 176 16.07 -29.53 -14.32
C PHE A 176 16.73 -28.69 -13.23
N ASN A 177 17.49 -29.31 -12.32
CA ASN A 177 18.11 -28.57 -11.21
C ASN A 177 19.56 -28.99 -10.99
N ASP A 178 20.45 -28.50 -11.85
CA ASP A 178 21.91 -28.67 -11.75
C ASP A 178 22.52 -27.97 -10.52
N LYS A 179 21.72 -27.23 -9.74
CA LYS A 179 22.19 -26.47 -8.56
C LYS A 179 21.91 -27.11 -7.20
N ILE A 180 21.42 -28.35 -7.14
CA ILE A 180 21.29 -29.07 -5.86
C ILE A 180 22.44 -30.08 -5.73
N LYS A 181 23.62 -29.57 -5.39
CA LYS A 181 24.71 -30.37 -4.81
C LYS A 181 25.06 -29.95 -3.38
N ASP A 182 24.20 -29.16 -2.74
CA ASP A 182 24.41 -28.73 -1.36
C ASP A 182 23.26 -29.24 -0.48
N PRO A 183 23.52 -30.15 0.48
CA PRO A 183 22.48 -30.77 1.30
C PRO A 183 21.74 -29.82 2.26
N TYR A 184 22.13 -28.54 2.29
CA TYR A 184 21.51 -27.49 3.13
C TYR A 184 20.77 -26.40 2.34
N PHE A 185 20.58 -26.57 1.03
CA PHE A 185 19.93 -25.55 0.21
C PHE A 185 18.40 -25.59 0.33
N ILE A 186 17.85 -24.77 1.22
CA ILE A 186 16.43 -24.39 1.23
C ILE A 186 16.20 -23.56 -0.04
N GLN A 187 15.73 -24.20 -1.12
CA GLN A 187 15.49 -23.51 -2.39
C GLN A 187 14.02 -23.09 -2.51
N ARG A 188 13.85 -21.76 -2.65
CA ARG A 188 12.63 -21.01 -2.93
C ARG A 188 11.62 -21.77 -3.80
N PHE A 189 10.38 -21.83 -3.33
CA PHE A 189 9.23 -22.23 -4.13
C PHE A 189 8.92 -21.11 -5.15
N VAL A 190 9.17 -21.36 -6.43
CA VAL A 190 8.60 -20.61 -7.57
C VAL A 190 7.34 -21.33 -8.03
#